data_AF-A0A947IZG8-F1
#
_entry.id   AF-A0A947IZG8-F1
#
_cell.length_a   1.000
_cell.length_b   1.000
_cell.length_c   1.000
_cell.angle_alpha   90.00
_cell.angle_beta   90.00
_cell.angle_gamma   90.00
#
_symmetry.space_group_name_H-M   'P 1'
#
loop_
_entity.id
_entity.type
_entity.pdbx_description
1 polymer ?
#
loop_
_entity_poly.entity_id
_entity_poly.type
_entity_poly.pdbx_seq_one_letter_code
_entity_poly.pdbx_strand_id
1 'polypeptide(L)'
;MLKERYTLLRQINLALDTLIMIVAFYLAYGIRRSMQSVGPLSHFDNYAWILLIVIPLWHFLFYLNGLYPTNRLRQLKEVVFKISKSIIVGVGLITLFLFMLKITTMSRVLIILFGLLNITFMIAKEIIIRQI
;
A
#
# COMPACT_ATOMS: atom_id res chain seq x y z
N MET A 1 -25.59 15.50 10.25
CA MET A 1 -26.12 15.03 8.95
C MET A 1 -25.11 15.08 7.80
N LEU A 2 -24.68 16.22 7.24
CA LEU A 2 -23.65 16.21 6.17
C LEU A 2 -22.27 15.72 6.67
N LYS A 3 -21.85 16.14 7.87
CA LYS A 3 -20.56 15.73 8.47
C LYS A 3 -20.46 14.21 8.68
N GLU A 4 -21.54 13.54 9.10
CA GLU A 4 -21.56 12.08 9.31
C GLU A 4 -21.38 11.30 8.00
N ARG A 5 -21.97 11.76 6.90
CA ARG A 5 -21.76 11.15 5.57
C ARG A 5 -20.31 11.25 5.12
N TYR A 6 -19.63 12.39 5.37
CA TYR A 6 -18.20 12.53 5.08
C TYR A 6 -17.33 11.61 5.95
N THR A 7 -17.71 11.37 7.21
CA THR A 7 -17.00 10.45 8.09
C THR A 7 -17.13 8.99 7.63
N LEU A 8 -18.34 8.57 7.22
CA LEU A 8 -18.58 7.23 6.70
C LEU A 8 -17.81 6.95 5.40
N LEU A 9 -17.84 7.89 4.45
CA LEU A 9 -17.09 7.75 3.18
C LEU A 9 -15.57 7.69 3.42
N ARG A 10 -15.06 8.41 4.41
CA ARG A 10 -13.65 8.34 4.82
C ARG A 10 -13.32 6.97 5.41
N GLN A 11 -14.14 6.43 6.30
CA GLN A 11 -13.94 5.10 6.89
C GLN A 11 -13.98 3.99 5.85
N ILE A 12 -14.90 4.07 4.89
CA ILE A 12 -14.96 3.12 3.76
C ILE A 12 -13.68 3.20 2.92
N ASN A 13 -13.18 4.40 2.63
CA ASN A 13 -11.92 4.55 1.90
C ASN A 13 -10.72 3.96 2.65
N LEU A 14 -10.63 4.17 3.96
CA LEU A 14 -9.58 3.58 4.80
C LEU A 14 -9.67 2.03 4.80
N ALA A 15 -10.87 1.48 4.90
CA ALA A 15 -11.10 0.04 4.85
C ALA A 15 -10.72 -0.56 3.49
N LEU A 16 -11.12 0.10 2.40
CA LEU A 16 -10.74 -0.30 1.04
C LEU A 16 -9.23 -0.23 0.82
N ASP A 17 -8.58 0.84 1.28
CA ASP A 17 -7.13 0.98 1.19
C ASP A 17 -6.42 -0.16 1.92
N THR A 18 -6.87 -0.47 3.13
CA THR A 18 -6.34 -1.60 3.92
C THR A 18 -6.53 -2.93 3.19
N LEU A 19 -7.72 -3.16 2.62
CA LEU A 19 -8.01 -4.39 1.89
C LEU A 19 -7.14 -4.51 0.63
N ILE A 20 -6.95 -3.42 -0.11
CA ILE A 20 -6.03 -3.36 -1.25
C ILE A 20 -4.61 -3.71 -0.82
N MET A 21 -4.12 -3.16 0.31
CA MET A 21 -2.79 -3.50 0.82
C MET A 21 -2.66 -5.00 1.11
N ILE A 22 -3.65 -5.60 1.78
CA ILE A 22 -3.64 -7.03 2.10
C ILE A 22 -3.65 -7.89 0.82
N VAL A 23 -4.52 -7.57 -0.14
CA VAL A 23 -4.62 -8.28 -1.41
C VAL A 23 -3.35 -8.14 -2.24
N ALA A 24 -2.80 -6.92 -2.33
CA ALA A 24 -1.55 -6.66 -3.03
C ALA A 24 -0.38 -7.45 -2.42
N PHE A 25 -0.33 -7.57 -1.09
CA PHE A 25 0.69 -8.38 -0.41
C PHE A 25 0.55 -9.87 -0.70
N TYR A 26 -0.68 -10.39 -0.62
CA TYR A 26 -0.95 -11.79 -0.93
C TYR A 26 -0.57 -12.13 -2.37
N LEU A 27 -0.92 -11.26 -3.33
CA LEU A 27 -0.54 -11.42 -4.73
C LEU A 27 0.97 -11.28 -4.95
N ALA A 28 1.62 -10.32 -4.29
CA ALA A 28 3.08 -10.18 -4.35
C ALA A 28 3.78 -11.46 -3.87
N TYR A 29 3.30 -12.06 -2.78
CA TYR A 29 3.81 -13.31 -2.27
C TYR A 29 3.58 -14.47 -3.24
N GLY A 30 2.39 -14.59 -3.80
CA GLY A 30 2.05 -15.60 -4.81
C GLY A 30 2.94 -15.52 -6.06
N ILE A 31 3.13 -14.31 -6.59
CA ILE A 31 4.04 -14.06 -7.74
C ILE A 31 5.48 -14.39 -7.35
N ARG A 32 5.94 -13.95 -6.17
CA ARG A 32 7.31 -14.22 -5.72
C ARG A 32 7.56 -15.72 -5.51
N ARG A 33 6.55 -16.47 -5.08
CA ARG A 33 6.61 -17.93 -4.88
C ARG A 33 6.71 -18.68 -6.21
N SER A 34 6.08 -18.21 -7.28
CA SER A 34 6.19 -18.84 -8.60
C SER A 34 7.55 -18.59 -9.27
N MET A 35 8.28 -17.56 -8.84
CA MET A 35 9.65 -17.27 -9.31
C MET A 35 10.68 -18.21 -8.68
N GLN A 36 10.83 -19.40 -9.25
CA GLN A 36 11.82 -20.41 -8.83
C GLN A 36 13.28 -19.91 -8.94
N SER A 37 13.54 -18.92 -9.81
CA SER A 37 14.87 -18.36 -10.07
C SER A 37 15.47 -17.54 -8.92
N VAL A 38 14.68 -17.15 -7.92
CA VAL A 38 15.09 -16.23 -6.86
C VAL A 38 15.29 -16.97 -5.51
N GLY A 39 15.40 -18.31 -5.54
CA GLY A 39 15.67 -19.14 -4.36
C GLY A 39 14.45 -19.39 -3.45
N PRO A 40 14.62 -20.24 -2.42
CA PRO A 40 13.53 -20.69 -1.55
C PRO A 40 12.91 -19.51 -0.77
N LEU A 41 11.58 -19.45 -0.77
CA LEU A 41 10.80 -18.45 -0.04
C LEU A 41 10.30 -19.08 1.28
N SER A 42 10.44 -18.35 2.40
CA SER A 42 9.93 -18.86 3.68
C SER A 42 8.40 -18.79 3.75
N HIS A 43 7.81 -19.39 4.79
CA HIS A 43 6.36 -19.42 4.98
C HIS A 43 5.78 -18.00 5.07
N PHE A 44 4.56 -17.82 4.55
CA PHE A 44 3.85 -16.55 4.51
C PHE A 44 3.79 -15.85 5.89
N ASP A 45 3.62 -16.62 6.96
CA ASP A 45 3.49 -16.11 8.33
C ASP A 45 4.72 -15.31 8.79
N ASN A 46 5.92 -15.66 8.29
CA ASN A 46 7.15 -14.93 8.58
C ASN A 46 7.15 -13.53 7.95
N TYR A 47 6.30 -13.26 6.97
CA TYR A 47 6.19 -11.99 6.28
C TYR A 47 4.94 -11.20 6.70
N ALA A 48 3.88 -11.87 7.15
CA ALA A 48 2.58 -11.26 7.45
C ALA A 48 2.64 -10.18 8.53
N TRP A 49 3.52 -10.32 9.53
CA TRP A 49 3.69 -9.30 10.59
C TRP A 49 4.06 -7.92 10.05
N ILE A 50 4.68 -7.85 8.86
CA ILE A 50 5.05 -6.56 8.26
C ILE A 50 3.83 -5.71 7.91
N LEU A 51 2.68 -6.35 7.61
CA LEU A 51 1.43 -5.65 7.33
C LEU A 51 0.97 -4.80 8.53
N LEU A 52 1.25 -5.25 9.76
CA LEU A 52 0.94 -4.49 10.98
C LEU A 52 1.71 -3.17 11.05
N ILE A 53 2.87 -3.08 10.40
CA ILE A 53 3.67 -1.86 10.31
C ILE A 53 3.30 -1.06 9.06
N VAL A 54 3.16 -1.73 7.93
CA VAL A 54 2.89 -1.09 6.63
C VAL A 54 1.55 -0.36 6.64
N ILE A 55 0.49 -1.02 7.13
CA ILE A 55 -0.87 -0.46 7.11
C ILE A 55 -0.90 0.91 7.82
N PRO A 56 -0.54 1.04 9.11
CA PRO A 56 -0.60 2.34 9.79
C PRO A 56 0.38 3.35 9.17
N LEU A 57 1.56 2.91 8.74
CA LEU A 57 2.55 3.80 8.11
C LEU A 57 2.01 4.42 6.81
N TRP A 58 1.43 3.62 5.92
CA TRP A 58 0.90 4.12 4.65
C TRP A 58 -0.37 4.93 4.85
N HIS A 59 -1.25 4.56 5.78
CA HIS A 59 -2.39 5.39 6.17
C HIS A 59 -1.93 6.77 6.66
N PHE A 60 -0.89 6.80 7.49
CA PHE A 60 -0.31 8.05 7.95
C PHE A 60 0.29 8.88 6.80
N LEU A 61 1.05 8.26 5.90
CA LEU A 61 1.61 8.93 4.72
C LEU A 61 0.53 9.45 3.77
N PHE A 62 -0.53 8.69 3.53
CA PHE A 62 -1.66 9.13 2.72
C PHE A 62 -2.42 10.29 3.36
N TYR A 63 -2.54 10.29 4.69
CA TYR A 63 -3.10 11.41 5.43
C TYR A 63 -2.23 12.67 5.31
N LEU A 64 -0.91 12.55 5.49
CA LEU A 64 0.03 13.67 5.34
C LEU A 64 0.04 14.25 3.93
N ASN A 65 -0.06 13.40 2.90
CA ASN A 65 -0.15 13.85 1.50
C ASN A 65 -1.56 14.36 1.13
N GLY A 66 -2.50 14.31 2.08
CA GLY A 66 -3.86 14.81 1.92
C GLY A 66 -4.66 14.01 0.90
N LEU A 67 -4.48 12.69 0.81
CA LEU A 67 -5.22 11.81 -0.11
C LEU A 67 -6.63 11.44 0.38
N TYR A 68 -6.91 11.55 1.69
CA TYR A 68 -8.23 11.26 2.27
C TYR A 68 -9.32 12.32 2.07
N PRO A 69 -9.05 13.64 2.03
CA PRO A 69 -10.08 14.58 1.61
C PRO A 69 -10.38 14.38 0.11
N THR A 70 -11.57 13.86 -0.20
CA THR A 70 -12.09 13.69 -1.56
C THR A 70 -12.34 15.05 -2.20
N ASN A 71 -11.28 15.70 -2.68
CA ASN A 71 -11.40 16.89 -3.51
C ASN A 71 -11.55 16.43 -4.96
N ARG A 72 -12.81 16.29 -5.42
CA ARG A 72 -13.17 15.92 -6.80
C ARG A 72 -12.51 16.80 -7.87
N LEU A 73 -12.03 17.99 -7.49
CA LEU A 73 -11.34 18.96 -8.36
C LEU A 73 -9.84 18.67 -8.56
N ARG A 74 -9.23 17.73 -7.83
CA ARG A 74 -7.80 17.41 -8.04
C ARG A 74 -7.58 16.70 -9.35
N GLN A 75 -6.53 17.09 -10.07
CA GLN A 75 -6.10 16.41 -11.28
C GLN A 75 -5.65 14.98 -10.95
N LEU A 76 -6.03 14.01 -11.80
CA LEU A 76 -5.64 12.60 -11.64
C LEU A 76 -4.12 12.44 -11.52
N LYS A 77 -3.37 13.22 -12.31
CA LYS A 77 -1.89 13.23 -12.29
C LYS A 77 -1.33 13.58 -10.91
N GLU A 78 -1.94 14.55 -10.21
CA GLU A 78 -1.52 14.95 -8.87
C GLU A 78 -1.79 13.84 -7.85
N VAL A 79 -2.92 13.13 -8.00
CA VAL A 79 -3.28 12.01 -7.13
C VAL A 79 -2.34 10.82 -7.35
N VAL A 80 -2.10 10.44 -8.61
CA VAL A 80 -1.13 9.40 -8.99
C VAL A 80 0.25 9.72 -8.42
N PHE A 81 0.72 10.96 -8.59
CA PHE A 81 2.02 11.39 -8.05
C PHE A 81 2.08 11.27 -6.52
N LYS A 82 1.03 11.69 -5.81
CA LYS A 82 0.95 11.60 -4.34
C LYS A 82 0.91 10.16 -3.84
N ILE A 83 0.15 9.28 -4.51
CA ILE A 83 0.08 7.85 -4.19
C ILE A 83 1.46 7.22 -4.37
N SER A 84 2.06 7.39 -5.55
CA SER A 84 3.38 6.82 -5.87
C SER A 84 4.45 7.33 -4.92
N LYS A 85 4.49 8.64 -4.64
CA LYS A 85 5.43 9.24 -3.68
C LYS A 85 5.26 8.64 -2.28
N SER A 86 4.03 8.54 -1.80
CA SER A 86 3.74 7.98 -0.47
C SER A 86 4.18 6.52 -0.35
N ILE A 87 3.89 5.71 -1.37
CA ILE A 87 4.27 4.29 -1.38
C ILE A 87 5.78 4.14 -1.47
N ILE A 88 6.46 4.90 -2.34
CA ILE A 88 7.94 4.86 -2.47
C ILE A 88 8.59 5.26 -1.14
N VAL A 89 8.13 6.34 -0.50
CA VAL A 89 8.64 6.75 0.82
C VAL A 89 8.38 5.66 1.85
N GLY A 90 7.19 5.07 1.88
CA GLY A 90 6.87 4.01 2.83
C GLY A 90 7.70 2.74 2.61
N VAL A 91 7.90 2.31 1.36
CA VAL A 91 8.80 1.20 1.00
C VAL A 91 10.23 1.50 1.44
N GLY A 92 10.70 2.74 1.23
CA GLY A 92 12.01 3.19 1.70
C GLY A 92 12.15 3.10 3.22
N LEU A 93 11.15 3.59 3.96
CA LEU A 93 11.12 3.52 5.42
C LEU A 93 11.08 2.08 5.94
N ILE A 94 10.26 1.21 5.33
CA ILE A 94 10.20 -0.21 5.68
C ILE A 94 11.55 -0.88 5.43
N THR A 95 12.17 -0.62 4.28
CA THR A 95 13.47 -1.19 3.93
C THR A 95 14.56 -0.72 4.90
N LEU A 96 14.56 0.57 5.26
CA LEU A 96 15.45 1.15 6.26
C LEU A 96 15.25 0.46 7.63
N PHE A 97 14.00 0.30 8.06
CA PHE A 97 13.66 -0.31 9.34
C PHE A 97 14.10 -1.78 9.40
N LEU A 98 13.83 -2.55 8.34
CA LEU A 98 14.31 -3.93 8.21
C LEU A 98 15.84 -4.02 8.26
N PHE A 99 16.53 -3.06 7.63
CA PHE A 99 17.99 -3.00 7.66
C PHE A 99 18.53 -2.67 9.05
N MET A 100 17.93 -1.72 9.77
CA MET A 100 18.29 -1.40 11.16
C MET A 100 18.11 -2.60 12.10
N LEU A 101 17.03 -3.37 11.90
CA LEU A 101 16.78 -4.60 12.65
C LEU A 101 17.59 -5.81 12.16
N LYS A 102 18.45 -5.63 11.14
CA LYS A 102 19.26 -6.68 10.51
C LYS A 102 18.43 -7.89 10.02
N ILE A 103 17.17 -7.66 9.65
CA ILE A 103 16.28 -8.71 9.13
C ILE A 103 16.61 -8.93 7.66
N THR A 104 17.43 -9.94 7.37
CA THR A 104 17.84 -10.32 6.00
C THR A 104 16.94 -11.38 5.36
N THR A 105 16.07 -12.02 6.15
CA THR A 105 15.12 -13.05 5.69
C THR A 105 14.04 -12.50 4.75
N MET A 106 13.88 -11.17 4.74
CA MET A 106 12.91 -10.47 3.90
C MET A 106 13.41 -10.37 2.46
N SER A 107 12.67 -10.96 1.51
CA SER A 107 13.02 -10.84 0.10
C SER A 107 12.78 -9.40 -0.37
N ARG A 108 13.86 -8.69 -0.75
CA ARG A 108 13.77 -7.34 -1.31
C ARG A 108 12.85 -7.27 -2.53
N VAL A 109 12.87 -8.33 -3.34
CA VAL A 109 12.00 -8.48 -4.52
C VAL A 109 10.52 -8.51 -4.11
N LEU A 110 10.18 -9.16 -2.99
CA LEU A 110 8.81 -9.18 -2.46
C LEU A 110 8.35 -7.77 -2.09
N ILE A 111 9.20 -6.99 -1.41
CA ILE A 111 8.88 -5.60 -0.99
C ILE A 111 8.65 -4.71 -2.21
N ILE A 112 9.50 -4.83 -3.25
CA ILE A 112 9.37 -4.07 -4.49
C ILE A 112 8.09 -4.45 -5.24
N LEU A 113 7.82 -5.75 -5.41
CA LEU A 113 6.59 -6.26 -6.04
C LEU A 113 5.34 -5.76 -5.30
N PHE A 114 5.37 -5.83 -3.98
CA PHE A 114 4.31 -5.34 -3.12
C PHE A 114 4.05 -3.84 -3.30
N GLY A 115 5.11 -3.02 -3.34
CA GLY A 115 5.01 -1.59 -3.61
C GLY A 115 4.39 -1.30 -4.98
N LEU A 116 4.85 -1.99 -6.03
CA LEU A 116 4.33 -1.81 -7.39
C LEU A 116 2.85 -2.19 -7.50
N LEU A 117 2.45 -3.34 -6.96
CA LEU A 117 1.05 -3.78 -6.96
C LEU A 117 0.15 -2.80 -6.21
N ASN A 118 0.62 -2.25 -5.09
CA ASN A 118 -0.14 -1.23 -4.35
C ASN A 118 -0.32 0.04 -5.16
N ILE A 119 0.71 0.53 -5.84
CA ILE A 119 0.59 1.71 -6.70
C ILE A 119 -0.49 1.45 -7.75
N THR A 120 -0.42 0.32 -8.45
CA THR A 120 -1.38 -0.03 -9.50
C THR A 120 -2.81 -0.13 -8.97
N PHE A 121 -3.04 -0.86 -7.87
CA PHE A 121 -4.39 -1.04 -7.34
C PHE A 121 -4.97 0.22 -6.70
N MET A 122 -4.15 1.04 -6.02
CA MET A 122 -4.60 2.30 -5.45
C MET A 122 -5.01 3.30 -6.56
N ILE A 123 -4.24 3.36 -7.65
CA ILE A 123 -4.60 4.18 -8.81
C ILE A 123 -5.88 3.66 -9.46
N ALA A 124 -6.01 2.34 -9.65
CA ALA A 124 -7.22 1.74 -10.21
C ALA A 124 -8.45 2.06 -9.35
N LYS A 125 -8.33 1.97 -8.02
CA LYS A 125 -9.39 2.37 -7.08
C LYS A 125 -9.80 3.82 -7.29
N GLU A 126 -8.85 4.74 -7.37
CA GLU A 126 -9.11 6.17 -7.53
C GLU A 126 -9.82 6.47 -8.86
N ILE A 127 -9.45 5.77 -9.94
CA ILE A 127 -10.12 5.90 -11.24
C ILE A 127 -11.59 5.44 -11.14
N ILE A 128 -11.84 4.30 -10.49
CA ILE A 128 -13.20 3.76 -10.30
C ILE A 128 -14.05 4.71 -9.45
N ILE A 129 -13.52 5.21 -8.33
CA ILE A 129 -14.26 6.13 -7.45
C ILE A 129 -14.61 7.44 -8.16
N ARG A 130 -13.78 7.91 -9.10
CA ARG A 130 -14.06 9.13 -9.88
C ARG A 130 -15.16 8.95 -10.93
N GLN A 131 -15.45 7.72 -11.33
CA GLN A 131 -16.51 7.43 -12.30
C GLN A 131 -17.90 7.35 -11.65
N ILE A 132 -17.99 7.33 -10.31
CA ILE A 132 -19.22 7.24 -9.51
C ILE A 132 -19.57 8.62 -8.91
#